data_AF-A0A7X8LBP4-F1
#
_entry.id   AF-A0A7X8LBP4-F1
#
_cell.length_a   1.000
_cell.length_b   1.000
_cell.length_c   1.000
_cell.angle_alpha   90.00
_cell.angle_beta   90.00
_cell.angle_gamma   90.00
#
_symmetry.space_group_name_H-M   'P 1'
#
loop_
_entity.id
_entity.type
_entity.pdbx_description
1 polymer ?
#
loop_
_entity_poly.entity_id
_entity_poly.type
_entity_poly.pdbx_seq_one_letter_code
_entity_poly.pdbx_strand_id
1 'polypeptide(L)'
;MPNSMEQLFQEEVFQRMDPKKIDFIKKMIAGMEGKSDEQKFQYLMRIGMEMKQSGQKFTRQELALIIDTLKSTLSPQQRRTFDMLVQMMETMNK
;
A
#
# COMPACT_ATOMS: atom_id res chain seq x y z
N MET A 1 -16.64 -0.49 -14.03
CA MET A 1 -15.18 -0.71 -14.17
C MET A 1 -14.80 -1.70 -13.09
N PRO A 2 -14.00 -2.75 -13.37
CA PRO A 2 -13.58 -3.65 -12.29
C PRO A 2 -12.83 -2.82 -11.24
N ASN A 3 -13.18 -3.01 -9.97
CA ASN A 3 -12.52 -2.31 -8.88
C ASN A 3 -11.07 -2.77 -8.85
N SER A 4 -10.10 -1.86 -9.00
CA SER A 4 -8.67 -2.23 -9.05
C SER A 4 -8.23 -3.06 -7.83
N MET A 5 -8.88 -2.84 -6.67
CA MET A 5 -8.70 -3.63 -5.44
C MET A 5 -8.98 -5.14 -5.66
N GLU A 6 -10.02 -5.49 -6.42
CA GLU A 6 -10.35 -6.89 -6.72
C GLU A 6 -9.33 -7.53 -7.63
N GLN A 7 -8.74 -6.75 -8.55
CA GLN A 7 -7.67 -7.23 -9.43
C GLN A 7 -6.39 -7.53 -8.64
N LEU A 8 -6.03 -6.73 -7.63
CA LEU A 8 -4.88 -6.99 -6.79
C LEU A 8 -4.93 -8.38 -6.14
N PHE A 9 -6.11 -8.82 -5.67
CA PHE A 9 -6.27 -10.14 -5.05
C PHE A 9 -6.17 -11.31 -6.05
N GLN A 10 -6.30 -11.04 -7.35
CA GLN A 10 -6.22 -12.01 -8.44
C GLN A 10 -4.79 -12.15 -8.99
N GLU A 11 -3.90 -11.21 -8.69
CA GLU A 11 -2.53 -11.20 -9.20
C GLU A 11 -1.69 -12.33 -8.59
N GLU A 12 -0.94 -13.05 -9.43
CA GLU A 12 -0.07 -14.15 -8.98
C GLU A 12 0.97 -13.69 -7.96
N VAL A 13 1.50 -12.47 -8.12
CA VAL A 13 2.44 -11.86 -7.18
C VAL A 13 1.80 -11.66 -5.81
N PHE A 14 0.51 -11.32 -5.77
CA PHE A 14 -0.22 -11.17 -4.52
C PHE A 14 -0.51 -12.51 -3.85
N GLN A 15 -0.86 -13.54 -4.63
CA GLN A 15 -1.10 -14.88 -4.08
C GLN A 15 0.18 -15.57 -3.59
N ARG A 16 1.34 -15.20 -4.14
CA ARG A 16 2.66 -15.69 -3.72
C ARG A 16 3.28 -14.91 -2.57
N MET A 17 2.69 -13.79 -2.14
CA MET A 17 3.20 -13.00 -1.02
C MET A 17 3.06 -13.75 0.31
N ASP A 18 3.95 -13.44 1.26
CA ASP A 18 3.81 -13.91 2.64
C ASP A 18 2.42 -13.55 3.20
N PRO A 19 1.76 -14.46 3.93
CA PRO A 19 0.43 -14.21 4.48
C PRO A 19 0.39 -13.00 5.43
N LYS A 20 1.50 -12.69 6.10
CA LYS A 20 1.64 -11.48 6.93
C LYS A 20 1.61 -10.19 6.09
N LYS A 21 2.22 -10.21 4.90
CA LYS A 21 2.20 -9.08 3.96
C LYS A 21 0.80 -8.89 3.37
N ILE A 22 0.15 -10.00 3.01
CA ILE A 22 -1.24 -10.00 2.53
C ILE A 22 -2.18 -9.38 3.57
N ASP A 23 -2.07 -9.81 4.82
CA ASP A 23 -2.88 -9.27 5.93
C ASP A 23 -2.63 -7.76 6.14
N PHE A 24 -1.37 -7.32 6.04
CA PHE A 24 -1.01 -5.92 6.11
C PHE A 24 -1.68 -5.10 4.99
N ILE A 25 -1.62 -5.57 3.74
CA ILE A 25 -2.23 -4.88 2.60
C ILE A 25 -3.74 -4.81 2.74
N LYS A 26 -4.39 -5.91 3.15
CA LYS A 26 -5.84 -5.94 3.40
C LYS A 26 -6.25 -4.94 4.48
N LYS A 27 -5.49 -4.87 5.57
CA LYS A 27 -5.72 -3.88 6.65
C LYS A 27 -5.55 -2.46 6.15
N MET A 28 -4.49 -2.20 5.39
CA MET A 28 -4.22 -0.89 4.79
C MET A 28 -5.36 -0.44 3.87
N ILE A 29 -5.84 -1.31 2.99
CA ILE A 29 -6.96 -1.04 2.08
C ILE A 29 -8.23 -0.74 2.89
N ALA A 30 -8.61 -1.64 3.79
CA ALA A 30 -9.81 -1.50 4.62
C ALA A 30 -9.74 -0.25 5.52
N GLY A 31 -8.55 0.12 5.98
CA GLY A 31 -8.32 1.31 6.78
C GLY A 31 -8.35 2.61 5.98
N MET A 32 -8.19 2.58 4.66
CA MET A 32 -8.34 3.77 3.81
C MET A 32 -9.78 3.97 3.34
N GLU A 33 -10.56 2.90 3.19
CA GLU A 33 -11.97 2.99 2.80
C GLU A 33 -12.79 3.79 3.82
N GLY A 34 -13.66 4.66 3.32
CA GLY A 34 -14.53 5.51 4.14
C GLY A 34 -13.84 6.64 4.93
N LYS A 35 -12.50 6.76 4.88
CA LYS A 35 -11.78 7.87 5.54
C LYS A 35 -11.70 9.13 4.68
N SER A 36 -11.77 10.30 5.32
CA SER A 36 -11.51 11.60 4.68
C SER A 36 -10.05 11.70 4.24
N ASP A 37 -9.76 12.60 3.31
CA ASP A 37 -8.43 12.70 2.71
C ASP A 37 -7.31 12.96 3.74
N GLU A 38 -7.59 13.79 4.74
CA GLU A 38 -6.66 14.07 5.86
C GLU A 38 -6.47 12.85 6.78
N GLN A 39 -7.52 12.06 7.00
CA GLN A 39 -7.44 10.84 7.81
C GLN A 39 -6.69 9.73 7.07
N LYS A 40 -6.87 9.62 5.75
CA LYS A 40 -6.09 8.72 4.89
C LYS A 40 -4.62 9.09 4.93
N PHE A 41 -4.29 10.38 4.93
CA PHE A 41 -2.91 10.86 5.06
C PHE A 41 -2.26 10.39 6.37
N GLN A 42 -2.91 10.65 7.51
CA GLN A 42 -2.40 10.23 8.83
C GLN A 42 -2.28 8.70 8.93
N TYR A 43 -3.24 8.00 8.32
CA TYR A 43 -3.25 6.54 8.27
C TYR A 43 -2.08 5.98 7.43
N LEU A 44 -1.83 6.52 6.24
CA LEU A 44 -0.72 6.12 5.38
C LEU A 44 0.64 6.37 6.05
N MET A 45 0.80 7.51 6.74
CA MET A 45 2.02 7.78 7.52
C MET A 45 2.23 6.74 8.62
N ARG A 46 1.17 6.40 9.36
CA ARG A 46 1.23 5.38 10.40
C ARG A 46 1.58 4.00 9.81
N ILE A 47 0.96 3.62 8.71
CA ILE A 47 1.23 2.38 7.97
C ILE A 47 2.70 2.31 7.52
N GLY A 48 3.25 3.39 6.97
CA GLY A 48 4.67 3.45 6.61
C GLY A 48 5.61 3.27 7.80
N MET A 49 5.25 3.81 8.97
CA MET A 49 5.99 3.60 10.22
C MET A 49 5.85 2.17 10.74
N GLU A 50 4.65 1.58 10.70
CA GLU A 50 4.40 0.19 11.11
C GLU A 50 5.17 -0.79 10.21
N MET A 51 5.18 -0.57 8.89
CA MET A 51 6.02 -1.34 7.96
C MET A 51 7.49 -1.27 8.34
N LYS A 52 8.01 -0.06 8.61
CA LYS A 52 9.38 0.13 9.05
C LYS A 52 9.69 -0.65 10.33
N GLN A 53 8.81 -0.57 11.34
CA GLN A 53 8.99 -1.26 12.62
C GLN A 53 8.87 -2.78 12.52
N SER A 54 8.03 -3.28 11.62
CA SER A 54 7.84 -4.71 11.40
C SER A 54 9.07 -5.40 10.76
N GLY A 55 10.04 -4.64 10.25
CA GLY A 55 11.21 -5.16 9.53
C GLY A 55 10.85 -5.88 8.23
N GLN A 56 9.60 -5.77 7.80
CA GLN A 56 9.02 -6.56 6.73
C GLN A 56 9.36 -5.94 5.38
N LYS A 57 10.24 -6.61 4.63
CA LYS A 57 10.68 -6.14 3.32
C LYS A 57 9.71 -6.63 2.24
N PHE A 58 9.03 -5.69 1.60
CA PHE A 58 8.37 -5.94 0.33
C PHE A 58 9.40 -5.89 -0.80
N THR A 59 9.28 -6.79 -1.76
CA THR A 59 10.07 -6.72 -3.00
C THR A 59 9.57 -5.54 -3.84
N ARG A 60 10.40 -5.06 -4.78
CA ARG A 60 9.97 -3.98 -5.69
C ARG A 60 8.75 -4.36 -6.52
N GLN A 61 8.61 -5.63 -6.89
CA GLN A 61 7.47 -6.13 -7.66
C GLN A 61 6.20 -6.13 -6.81
N GLU A 62 6.28 -6.60 -5.56
CA GLU A 62 5.16 -6.57 -4.61
C GLU A 62 4.73 -5.12 -4.33
N LEU A 63 5.69 -4.24 -4.04
CA LEU A 63 5.44 -2.81 -3.81
C LEU A 63 4.78 -2.18 -5.03
N ALA A 64 5.36 -2.32 -6.22
CA ALA A 64 4.82 -1.72 -7.44
C ALA A 64 3.35 -2.11 -7.69
N LEU A 65 3.01 -3.38 -7.47
CA LEU A 65 1.65 -3.88 -7.64
C LEU A 65 0.66 -3.28 -6.64
N ILE A 66 1.04 -3.26 -5.36
CA ILE A 66 0.24 -2.67 -4.28
C ILE A 66 0.04 -1.18 -4.56
N ILE A 67 1.09 -0.51 -5.01
CA ILE A 67 1.10 0.92 -5.28
C ILE A 67 0.19 1.27 -6.44
N ASP A 68 0.28 0.54 -7.55
CA ASP A 68 -0.53 0.79 -8.73
C ASP A 68 -2.03 0.63 -8.41
N THR A 69 -2.35 -0.43 -7.67
CA THR A 69 -3.70 -0.71 -7.19
C THR A 69 -4.24 0.41 -6.29
N LEU A 70 -3.48 0.77 -5.25
CA LEU A 70 -3.89 1.80 -4.31
C LEU A 70 -4.03 3.14 -5.01
N LYS A 71 -3.07 3.49 -5.87
CA LYS A 71 -3.14 4.71 -6.68
C LYS A 71 -4.45 4.78 -7.47
N SER A 72 -4.88 3.69 -8.10
CA SER A 72 -6.14 3.66 -8.85
C SER A 72 -7.34 4.13 -8.01
N THR A 73 -7.35 3.83 -6.71
CA THR A 73 -8.42 4.23 -5.76
C THR A 73 -8.19 5.56 -5.05
N LEU A 74 -6.98 6.11 -5.10
CA LEU A 74 -6.58 7.33 -4.41
C LEU A 74 -6.75 8.57 -5.30
N SER A 75 -7.17 9.68 -4.68
CA SER A 75 -7.24 11.00 -5.31
C SER A 75 -5.84 11.48 -5.74
N PRO A 76 -5.72 12.40 -6.72
CA PRO A 76 -4.43 12.89 -7.21
C PRO A 76 -3.50 13.48 -6.13
N GLN A 77 -4.06 14.12 -5.10
CA GLN A 77 -3.28 14.60 -3.96
C GLN A 77 -2.73 13.44 -3.10
N GLN A 78 -3.54 12.41 -2.88
CA GLN A 78 -3.17 11.25 -2.07
C GLN A 78 -2.10 10.38 -2.75
N ARG A 79 -2.18 10.24 -4.08
CA ARG A 79 -1.15 9.53 -4.86
C ARG A 79 0.24 10.11 -4.62
N ARG A 80 0.37 11.44 -4.61
CA ARG A 80 1.65 12.12 -4.40
C ARG A 80 2.25 11.84 -3.02
N THR A 81 1.43 11.90 -1.97
CA THR A 81 1.90 11.55 -0.62
C THR A 81 2.30 10.09 -0.53
N PHE A 82 1.47 9.21 -1.09
CA PHE A 82 1.72 7.79 -1.08
C PHE A 82 3.02 7.44 -1.82
N ASP A 83 3.28 8.07 -2.97
CA ASP A 83 4.55 7.97 -3.68
C ASP A 83 5.73 8.44 -2.83
N MET A 84 5.57 9.51 -2.07
CA MET A 84 6.62 10.02 -1.20
C MET A 84 6.96 9.01 -0.07
N LEU A 85 5.94 8.36 0.50
CA LEU A 85 6.13 7.31 1.51
C LEU A 85 6.82 6.07 0.91
N VAL A 86 6.38 5.63 -0.26
CA VAL A 86 7.02 4.54 -1.01
C VAL A 86 8.48 4.87 -1.27
N GLN A 87 8.76 6.06 -1.78
CA GLN A 87 10.10 6.48 -2.08
C GLN A 87 10.96 6.47 -0.82
N MET A 88 10.47 6.99 0.31
CA MET A 88 11.16 6.88 1.60
C MET A 88 11.43 5.43 1.99
N MET A 89 10.48 4.51 1.78
CA MET A 89 10.67 3.09 2.06
C MET A 89 11.70 2.44 1.13
N GLU A 90 11.73 2.81 -0.15
CA GLU A 90 12.74 2.32 -1.11
C GLU A 90 14.15 2.82 -0.76
N THR A 91 14.31 4.09 -0.39
CA THR A 91 15.62 4.63 -0.01
C THR A 91 16.15 4.03 1.28
N MET A 92 15.28 3.61 2.20
CA MET A 92 15.67 2.96 3.46
C MET A 92 15.91 1.45 3.32
N ASN A 93 15.51 0.83 2.21
CA ASN A 93 15.77 -0.59 1.91
C ASN A 93 17.08 -0.81 1.12
N LYS A 94 17.79 0.26 0.76
CA LYS A 94 19.19 0.24 0.31
C LYS A 94 20.13 0.16 1.51
#